data_AF-A0A538KHZ2-F1
#
_entry.id   AF-A0A538KHZ2-F1
#
_cell.length_a   1.000
_cell.length_b   1.000
_cell.length_c   1.000
_cell.angle_alpha   90.00
_cell.angle_beta   90.00
_cell.angle_gamma   90.00
#
_symmetry.space_group_name_H-M   'P 1'
#
loop_
_entity.id
_entity.type
_entity.pdbx_description
1 polymer ?
#
loop_
_entity_poly.entity_id
_entity_poly.type
_entity_poly.pdbx_seq_one_letter_code
_entity_poly.pdbx_strand_id
1 'polypeptide(L)'
;MPSRRVTDFLLFAAVFTMSFEKLFWNVAGKIALTEVISILFVGAYLLRRLGRRDGSLPRTSGIVLAFFAAFLLVYLIGFYNLETTQGLTQFGKGMGKFVLHFAFLVAAVDYLFRSSERVYWRMLAWFCLGVAANAAYGVVQLAAAQAGRNLDATLIEPITGHSTQINIYGAVGGSNVYRIDGLTPDPNHLGIQLVVPLLVLGPLYLRLERKHRLRVPLPRFPGAVCLDLARAFWCC
;
A
#
# COMPACT_ATOMS: atom_id res chain seq x y z
N MET A 1 -9.37 19.30 -16.72
CA MET A 1 -9.79 18.20 -15.81
C MET A 1 -9.05 16.93 -16.19
N PRO A 2 -8.53 16.14 -15.23
CA PRO A 2 -7.81 14.89 -15.53
C PRO A 2 -8.69 13.89 -16.28
N SER A 3 -8.12 13.21 -17.29
CA SER A 3 -8.84 12.18 -18.04
C SER A 3 -9.01 10.91 -17.20
N ARG A 4 -10.02 10.09 -17.51
CA ARG A 4 -10.24 8.81 -16.83
C ARG A 4 -9.02 7.89 -16.90
N ARG A 5 -8.33 7.88 -18.04
CA ARG A 5 -7.13 7.06 -18.26
C ARG A 5 -5.99 7.47 -17.33
N VAL A 6 -5.82 8.76 -17.08
CA VAL A 6 -4.79 9.27 -16.15
C VAL A 6 -5.12 8.85 -14.72
N THR A 7 -6.37 9.00 -14.28
CA THR A 7 -6.79 8.56 -12.95
C THR A 7 -6.64 7.04 -12.76
N ASP A 8 -7.01 6.24 -13.76
CA ASP A 8 -6.83 4.78 -13.75
C ASP A 8 -5.34 4.42 -13.65
N PHE A 9 -4.49 5.06 -14.46
CA PHE A 9 -3.04 4.84 -14.42
C PHE A 9 -2.44 5.17 -13.06
N LEU A 10 -2.80 6.32 -12.46
CA LEU A 10 -2.31 6.72 -11.14
C LEU A 10 -2.76 5.75 -10.04
N LEU A 11 -4.00 5.25 -10.10
CA LEU A 11 -4.46 4.21 -9.19
C LEU A 11 -3.63 2.93 -9.32
N PHE A 12 -3.44 2.45 -10.55
CA PHE A 12 -2.69 1.22 -10.81
C PHE A 12 -1.21 1.35 -10.42
N ALA A 13 -0.61 2.51 -10.70
CA ALA A 13 0.76 2.81 -10.29
C ALA A 13 0.89 2.90 -8.76
N ALA A 14 -0.09 3.49 -8.07
CA ALA A 14 -0.09 3.58 -6.61
C ALA A 14 -0.13 2.19 -5.96
N VAL A 15 -1.03 1.31 -6.41
CA VAL A 15 -1.13 -0.05 -5.85
C VAL A 15 0.04 -0.94 -6.27
N PHE A 16 0.63 -0.73 -7.46
CA PHE A 16 1.81 -1.46 -7.92
C PHE A 16 3.05 -1.11 -7.09
N THR A 17 3.27 0.18 -6.84
CA THR A 17 4.41 0.67 -6.06
C THR A 17 4.17 0.61 -4.56
N MET A 18 3.03 0.08 -4.10
CA MET A 18 2.63 0.16 -2.69
C MET A 18 3.69 -0.43 -1.77
N SER A 19 4.22 -1.61 -2.11
CA SER A 19 5.26 -2.29 -1.35
C SER A 19 6.67 -1.68 -1.53
N PHE A 20 6.89 -0.69 -2.39
CA PHE A 20 8.24 -0.25 -2.75
C PHE A 20 8.79 0.82 -1.79
N GLU A 21 8.84 0.50 -0.50
CA GLU A 21 9.24 1.41 0.56
C GLU A 21 10.69 1.93 0.45
N LYS A 22 11.57 1.19 -0.24
CA LYS A 22 12.95 1.63 -0.55
C LYS A 22 13.02 2.79 -1.53
N LEU A 23 11.98 3.03 -2.33
CA LEU A 23 11.98 4.14 -3.27
C LEU A 23 11.47 5.39 -2.56
N PHE A 24 12.37 6.16 -1.95
CA PHE A 24 12.02 7.40 -1.29
C PHE A 24 13.05 8.50 -1.51
N TRP A 25 12.67 9.75 -1.23
CA TRP A 25 13.56 10.91 -1.24
C TRP A 25 13.48 11.66 0.08
N ASN A 26 14.59 12.28 0.49
CA ASN A 26 14.70 13.08 1.70
C ASN A 26 14.63 14.60 1.40
N VAL A 27 13.58 15.05 0.71
CA VAL A 27 13.46 16.48 0.30
C VAL A 27 12.72 17.32 1.36
N ALA A 28 11.87 16.70 2.20
CA ALA A 28 11.17 17.36 3.30
C ALA A 28 10.83 16.34 4.41
N GLY A 29 11.78 15.44 4.68
CA GLY A 29 11.53 14.14 5.33
C GLY A 29 11.39 13.02 4.31
N LYS A 30 11.26 11.79 4.80
CA LYS A 30 11.14 10.56 3.98
C LYS A 30 9.81 10.58 3.21
N ILE A 31 9.86 10.90 1.93
CA ILE A 31 8.71 10.85 1.01
C ILE A 31 8.91 9.65 0.06
N ALA A 32 8.04 8.65 0.18
CA ALA A 32 8.09 7.46 -0.67
C ALA A 32 7.46 7.73 -2.04
N LEU A 33 7.90 6.99 -3.07
CA LEU A 33 7.32 7.01 -4.41
C LEU A 33 5.81 6.73 -4.38
N THR A 34 5.39 5.76 -3.56
CA THR A 34 3.98 5.45 -3.35
C THR A 34 3.20 6.67 -2.87
N GLU A 35 3.76 7.44 -1.93
CA GLU A 35 3.10 8.63 -1.37
C GLU A 35 2.92 9.71 -2.43
N VAL A 36 3.95 9.94 -3.26
CA VAL A 36 3.87 10.87 -4.40
C VAL A 36 2.76 10.46 -5.37
N ILE A 37 2.71 9.19 -5.76
CA ILE A 37 1.70 8.69 -6.70
C ILE A 37 0.30 8.74 -6.06
N SER A 38 0.17 8.41 -4.78
CA SER A 38 -1.10 8.51 -4.03
C SER A 38 -1.60 9.95 -3.96
N ILE A 39 -0.73 10.94 -3.71
CA ILE A 39 -1.09 12.36 -3.74
C ILE A 39 -1.60 12.75 -5.13
N LEU A 40 -0.88 12.36 -6.20
CA LEU A 40 -1.29 12.63 -7.57
C LEU A 40 -2.64 11.99 -7.91
N PHE A 41 -2.87 10.74 -7.47
CA PHE A 41 -4.15 10.06 -7.63
C PHE A 41 -5.28 10.80 -6.92
N VAL A 42 -5.10 11.15 -5.63
CA VAL A 42 -6.10 11.88 -4.84
C VAL A 42 -6.40 13.23 -5.47
N GLY A 43 -5.37 13.98 -5.88
CA GLY A 43 -5.55 15.25 -6.59
C GLY A 43 -6.33 15.07 -7.90
N ALA A 44 -5.98 14.07 -8.71
CA ALA A 44 -6.68 13.79 -9.95
C ALA A 44 -8.15 13.39 -9.73
N TYR A 45 -8.41 12.58 -8.70
CA TYR A 45 -9.75 12.19 -8.26
C TYR A 45 -10.57 13.39 -7.81
N LEU A 46 -10.02 14.26 -6.95
CA LEU A 46 -10.71 15.45 -6.43
C LEU A 46 -11.07 16.43 -7.55
N LEU A 47 -10.14 16.72 -8.47
CA LEU A 47 -10.42 17.59 -9.63
C LEU A 47 -11.57 17.07 -10.49
N ARG A 48 -11.63 15.75 -10.68
CA ARG A 48 -12.72 15.12 -11.44
C ARG A 48 -14.04 15.10 -10.68
N ARG A 49 -13.99 15.03 -9.36
CA ARG A 49 -15.17 15.05 -8.48
C ARG A 49 -15.77 16.45 -8.38
N LEU A 50 -14.94 17.47 -8.16
CA LEU A 50 -15.35 18.88 -8.18
C LEU A 50 -15.99 19.26 -9.52
N GLY A 51 -15.47 18.73 -10.63
CA GLY A 51 -16.02 18.95 -11.97
C GLY A 51 -17.41 18.35 -12.21
N ARG A 52 -17.84 17.37 -11.41
CA ARG A 52 -19.14 16.68 -11.56
C ARG A 52 -20.22 17.21 -10.62
N ARG A 53 -19.88 18.08 -9.65
CA ARG A 53 -20.79 18.63 -8.62
C ARG A 53 -21.63 17.59 -7.87
N ASP A 54 -21.20 16.32 -7.85
CA ASP A 54 -21.83 15.25 -7.08
C ASP A 54 -21.09 15.09 -5.74
N GLY A 55 -21.74 15.54 -4.66
CA GLY A 55 -21.22 15.45 -3.30
C GLY A 55 -21.39 14.07 -2.67
N SER A 56 -22.20 13.17 -3.24
CA SER A 56 -22.60 11.93 -2.58
C SER A 56 -21.45 10.94 -2.45
N LEU A 57 -21.13 10.48 -1.23
CA LEU A 57 -20.18 9.38 -1.02
C LEU A 57 -20.95 8.06 -0.86
N PRO A 58 -20.49 6.94 -1.44
CA PRO A 58 -21.06 5.64 -1.17
C PRO A 58 -20.91 5.32 0.31
N ARG A 59 -21.87 4.57 0.87
CA ARG A 59 -21.88 4.19 2.29
C ARG A 59 -20.57 3.56 2.75
N THR A 60 -19.90 2.78 1.89
CA THR A 60 -18.58 2.19 2.17
C THR A 60 -17.51 3.24 2.40
N SER A 61 -17.40 4.25 1.54
CA SER A 61 -16.48 5.39 1.74
C SER A 61 -16.82 6.18 3.00
N GLY A 62 -18.11 6.34 3.32
CA GLY A 62 -18.56 6.95 4.57
C GLY A 62 -18.13 6.17 5.82
N ILE A 63 -18.19 4.83 5.79
CA ILE A 63 -17.71 3.97 6.88
C ILE A 63 -16.19 4.12 7.04
N VAL A 64 -15.43 4.14 5.93
CA VAL A 64 -13.97 4.37 5.99
C VAL A 64 -13.65 5.73 6.61
N LEU A 65 -14.42 6.78 6.29
CA LEU A 65 -14.29 8.09 6.92
C LEU A 65 -14.65 8.08 8.42
N ALA A 66 -15.62 7.26 8.84
CA ALA A 66 -15.93 7.10 10.26
C ALA A 66 -14.78 6.43 11.02
N PHE A 67 -14.17 5.37 10.45
CA PHE A 67 -12.96 4.77 11.02
C PHE A 67 -11.78 5.73 11.03
N PHE A 68 -11.60 6.51 9.95
CA PHE A 68 -10.62 7.60 9.92
C PHE A 68 -10.82 8.55 11.10
N ALA A 69 -12.05 9.03 11.32
CA ALA A 69 -12.35 9.94 12.42
C ALA A 69 -12.11 9.32 13.80
N ALA A 70 -12.50 8.06 13.99
CA ALA A 70 -12.27 7.33 15.24
C ALA A 70 -10.79 7.14 15.54
N PHE A 71 -10.01 6.68 14.57
CA PHE A 71 -8.56 6.53 14.72
C PHE A 71 -7.84 7.87 14.82
N LEU A 72 -8.28 8.89 14.10
CA LEU A 72 -7.77 10.25 14.22
C LEU A 72 -7.98 10.78 15.64
N LEU A 73 -9.14 10.53 16.25
CA LEU A 73 -9.41 10.92 17.64
C LEU A 73 -8.43 10.23 18.59
N VAL A 74 -8.26 8.90 18.49
CA VAL A 74 -7.28 8.17 19.31
C VAL A 74 -5.86 8.71 19.12
N TYR A 75 -5.49 8.97 17.86
CA TYR A 75 -4.19 9.53 17.52
C TYR A 75 -3.99 10.92 18.15
N LEU A 76 -4.98 11.82 18.03
CA LEU A 76 -4.95 13.15 18.63
C LEU A 76 -4.94 13.12 20.16
N ILE A 77 -5.61 12.15 20.80
CA ILE A 77 -5.50 11.97 22.26
C ILE A 77 -4.05 11.61 22.64
N GLY A 78 -3.40 10.76 21.84
CA GLY A 78 -1.99 10.40 22.03
C GLY A 78 -1.01 11.58 21.98
N PHE A 79 -1.39 12.71 21.38
CA PHE A 79 -0.57 13.94 21.36
C PHE A 79 -0.21 14.43 22.77
N TYR A 80 -1.14 14.33 23.72
CA TYR A 80 -0.93 14.82 25.09
C TYR A 80 0.06 13.97 25.90
N ASN A 81 0.42 12.79 25.42
CA ASN A 81 1.42 11.92 26.05
C ASN A 81 2.84 12.15 25.48
N LEU A 82 3.04 13.15 24.62
CA LEU A 82 4.34 13.41 23.99
C LEU A 82 5.19 14.35 24.85
N GLU A 83 6.27 13.81 25.40
CA GLU A 83 7.19 14.57 26.28
C GLU A 83 8.42 15.12 25.55
N THR A 84 8.70 14.66 24.32
CA THR A 84 9.95 14.95 23.61
C THR A 84 9.71 15.59 22.23
N THR A 85 10.65 16.45 21.82
CA THR A 85 10.66 17.03 20.47
C THR A 85 10.78 15.97 19.37
N GLN A 86 11.49 14.87 19.64
CA GLN A 86 11.55 13.72 18.74
C GLN A 86 10.18 13.04 18.61
N GLY A 87 9.45 12.87 19.72
CA GLY A 87 8.08 12.37 19.74
C GLY A 87 7.13 13.24 18.91
N LEU A 88 7.20 14.56 19.08
CA LEU A 88 6.43 15.52 18.27
C LEU A 88 6.74 15.42 16.77
N THR A 89 8.01 15.24 16.40
CA THR A 89 8.43 15.09 15.00
C THR A 89 7.88 13.80 14.39
N GLN A 90 7.94 12.69 15.13
CA GLN A 90 7.39 11.41 14.67
C GLN A 90 5.86 11.43 14.60
N PHE A 91 5.22 12.09 15.56
CA PHE A 91 3.78 12.32 15.55
C PHE A 91 3.34 13.10 14.32
N GLY A 92 4.01 14.21 14.00
CA GLY A 92 3.70 15.01 12.80
C GLY A 92 3.88 14.21 11.50
N LYS A 93 4.97 13.43 11.40
CA LYS A 93 5.21 12.54 10.26
C LYS A 93 4.14 11.46 10.14
N GLY A 94 3.78 10.83 11.26
CA GLY A 94 2.73 9.82 11.32
C GLY A 94 1.37 10.39 10.93
N MET A 95 1.02 11.59 11.39
CA MET A 95 -0.20 12.31 11.02
C MET A 95 -0.28 12.53 9.50
N GLY A 96 0.78 13.05 8.88
CA GLY A 96 0.82 13.30 7.45
C GLY A 96 0.60 12.02 6.63
N LYS A 97 1.28 10.94 7.01
CA LYS A 97 1.09 9.63 6.38
C LYS A 97 -0.33 9.11 6.60
N PHE A 98 -0.83 9.18 7.83
CA PHE A 98 -2.15 8.69 8.20
C PHE A 98 -3.26 9.36 7.37
N VAL A 99 -3.26 10.69 7.30
CA VAL A 99 -4.22 11.46 6.50
C VAL A 99 -4.13 11.09 5.02
N LEU A 100 -2.91 10.99 4.48
CA LEU A 100 -2.72 10.63 3.07
C LEU A 100 -3.25 9.23 2.76
N HIS A 101 -2.97 8.23 3.60
CA HIS A 101 -3.41 6.86 3.38
C HIS A 101 -4.94 6.74 3.43
N PHE A 102 -5.60 7.41 4.39
CA PHE A 102 -7.06 7.43 4.46
C PHE A 102 -7.69 8.21 3.31
N ALA A 103 -7.12 9.34 2.90
CA ALA A 103 -7.58 10.09 1.74
C ALA A 103 -7.49 9.24 0.46
N PHE A 104 -6.38 8.55 0.26
CA PHE A 104 -6.20 7.60 -0.83
C PHE A 104 -7.24 6.48 -0.77
N LEU A 105 -7.43 5.85 0.40
CA LEU A 105 -8.39 4.76 0.57
C LEU A 105 -9.83 5.18 0.27
N VAL A 106 -10.28 6.30 0.83
CA VAL A 106 -11.62 6.84 0.60
C VAL A 106 -11.83 7.16 -0.89
N ALA A 107 -10.85 7.80 -1.52
CA ALA A 107 -10.88 8.13 -2.93
C ALA A 107 -10.88 6.88 -3.82
N ALA A 108 -10.03 5.89 -3.52
CA ALA A 108 -9.95 4.64 -4.26
C ALA A 108 -11.25 3.83 -4.15
N VAL A 109 -11.83 3.73 -2.95
CA VAL A 109 -13.11 3.02 -2.73
C VAL A 109 -14.24 3.69 -3.50
N ASP A 110 -14.40 5.01 -3.42
CA ASP A 110 -15.43 5.72 -4.20
C ASP A 110 -15.18 5.57 -5.71
N TYR A 111 -13.93 5.72 -6.14
CA TYR A 111 -13.54 5.61 -7.53
C TYR A 111 -13.86 4.23 -8.11
N LEU A 112 -13.55 3.16 -7.38
CA LEU A 112 -13.83 1.78 -7.77
C LEU A 112 -15.33 1.49 -7.75
N PHE A 113 -16.06 1.98 -6.74
CA PHE A 113 -17.51 1.82 -6.64
C PHE A 113 -18.24 2.38 -7.87
N ARG A 114 -17.72 3.46 -8.44
CA ARG A 114 -18.26 4.13 -9.63
C ARG A 114 -17.61 3.67 -10.95
N SER A 115 -16.70 2.70 -10.87
CA SER A 115 -15.98 2.15 -12.02
C SER A 115 -16.53 0.80 -12.45
N SER A 116 -16.15 0.34 -13.64
CA SER A 116 -16.53 -1.00 -14.09
C SER A 116 -15.70 -2.07 -13.38
N GLU A 117 -16.25 -3.28 -13.30
CA GLU A 117 -15.58 -4.44 -12.69
C GLU A 117 -14.19 -4.71 -13.29
N ARG A 118 -14.00 -4.41 -14.58
CA ARG A 118 -12.70 -4.54 -15.27
C ARG A 118 -11.62 -3.66 -14.64
N VAL A 119 -11.95 -2.45 -14.18
CA VAL A 119 -10.97 -1.55 -13.54
C VAL A 119 -10.49 -2.14 -12.23
N TYR A 120 -11.40 -2.74 -11.47
CA TYR A 120 -11.07 -3.43 -10.22
C TYR A 120 -10.14 -4.63 -10.44
N TRP A 121 -10.47 -5.52 -11.36
CA TRP A 121 -9.63 -6.69 -11.65
C TRP A 121 -8.24 -6.30 -12.16
N ARG A 122 -8.17 -5.22 -12.95
CA ARG A 122 -6.89 -4.64 -13.37
C ARG A 122 -6.11 -4.09 -12.18
N MET A 123 -6.75 -3.32 -11.29
CA MET A 123 -6.10 -2.82 -10.08
C MET A 123 -5.53 -3.96 -9.23
N LEU A 124 -6.32 -5.02 -9.01
CA LEU A 124 -5.87 -6.19 -8.25
C LEU A 124 -4.69 -6.89 -8.94
N ALA A 125 -4.74 -7.05 -10.26
CA ALA A 125 -3.62 -7.62 -11.03
C ALA A 125 -2.35 -6.76 -10.90
N TRP A 126 -2.46 -5.44 -10.99
CA TRP A 126 -1.33 -4.51 -10.80
C TRP A 126 -0.78 -4.54 -9.37
N PHE A 127 -1.65 -4.68 -8.37
CA PHE A 127 -1.22 -4.87 -6.99
C PHE A 127 -0.41 -6.16 -6.82
N CYS A 128 -0.95 -7.30 -7.29
CA CYS A 128 -0.24 -8.58 -7.25
C CYS A 128 1.08 -8.54 -8.03
N LEU A 129 1.10 -7.85 -9.18
CA LEU A 129 2.32 -7.65 -9.97
C LEU A 129 3.35 -6.84 -9.19
N GLY A 130 2.94 -5.82 -8.44
CA GLY A 130 3.80 -5.05 -7.55
C GLY A 130 4.43 -5.92 -6.47
N VAL A 131 3.63 -6.73 -5.79
CA VAL A 131 4.13 -7.69 -4.78
C VAL A 131 5.10 -8.70 -5.41
N ALA A 132 4.78 -9.24 -6.58
CA ALA A 132 5.65 -10.17 -7.28
C ALA A 132 6.98 -9.52 -7.73
N ALA A 133 6.94 -8.28 -8.23
CA ALA A 133 8.13 -7.53 -8.60
C ALA A 133 9.03 -7.25 -7.38
N ASN A 134 8.42 -6.90 -6.24
CA ASN A 134 9.13 -6.72 -4.97
C ASN A 134 9.83 -8.02 -4.52
N ALA A 135 9.11 -9.15 -4.56
CA ALA A 135 9.67 -10.46 -4.20
C ALA A 135 10.81 -10.87 -5.14
N ALA A 136 10.64 -10.68 -6.44
CA ALA A 136 11.67 -10.94 -7.44
C ALA A 136 12.91 -10.07 -7.19
N TYR A 137 12.73 -8.79 -6.88
CA TYR A 137 13.84 -7.90 -6.49
C TYR A 137 14.58 -8.45 -5.26
N GLY A 138 13.87 -8.92 -4.24
CA GLY A 138 14.48 -9.54 -3.06
C GLY A 138 15.35 -10.77 -3.37
N VAL A 139 14.89 -11.64 -4.27
CA VAL A 139 15.67 -12.82 -4.73
C VAL A 139 16.94 -12.38 -5.46
N VAL A 140 16.84 -11.42 -6.37
CA VAL A 140 18.01 -10.88 -7.10
C VAL A 140 18.96 -10.16 -6.14
N GLN A 141 18.43 -9.46 -5.14
CA GLN A 141 19.22 -8.78 -4.12
C GLN A 141 20.03 -9.80 -3.29
N LEU A 142 19.42 -10.92 -2.90
CA LEU A 142 20.10 -12.01 -2.20
C LEU A 142 21.23 -12.61 -3.06
N ALA A 143 20.96 -12.89 -4.34
CA ALA A 143 21.96 -13.42 -5.26
C ALA A 143 23.15 -12.47 -5.45
N ALA A 144 22.88 -11.16 -5.59
CA ALA A 144 23.91 -10.14 -5.68
C ALA A 144 24.76 -10.09 -4.40
N ALA A 145 24.13 -10.16 -3.22
CA ALA A 145 24.82 -10.15 -1.94
C ALA A 145 25.71 -11.37 -1.72
N GLN A 146 25.25 -12.57 -2.13
CA GLN A 146 26.07 -13.78 -2.12
C GLN A 146 27.29 -13.66 -3.04
N ALA A 147 27.19 -12.88 -4.12
CA ALA A 147 28.30 -12.55 -5.01
C ALA A 147 29.15 -11.35 -4.52
N GLY A 148 28.93 -10.85 -3.30
CA GLY A 148 29.65 -9.70 -2.73
C GLY A 148 29.31 -8.36 -3.36
N ARG A 149 28.20 -8.25 -4.10
CA ARG A 149 27.73 -7.02 -4.76
C ARG A 149 26.54 -6.40 -4.03
N ASN A 150 26.45 -5.07 -4.06
CA ASN A 150 25.29 -4.34 -3.55
C ASN A 150 24.38 -3.92 -4.71
N LEU A 151 23.23 -4.58 -4.84
CA LEU A 151 22.25 -4.26 -5.89
C LEU A 151 21.65 -2.85 -5.72
N ASP A 152 21.44 -2.42 -4.48
CA ASP A 152 20.79 -1.13 -4.18
C ASP A 152 21.71 0.03 -4.55
N ALA A 153 23.04 -0.12 -4.44
CA ALA A 153 24.01 0.87 -4.91
C ALA A 153 23.93 1.08 -6.44
N THR A 154 23.60 0.04 -7.20
CA THR A 154 23.52 0.13 -8.66
C THR A 154 22.16 0.62 -9.15
N LEU A 155 21.07 0.20 -8.50
CA LEU A 155 19.70 0.44 -9.00
C LEU A 155 18.92 1.50 -8.22
N ILE A 156 19.11 1.60 -6.90
CA ILE A 156 18.29 2.45 -6.02
C ILE A 156 18.99 3.79 -5.78
N GLU A 157 20.29 3.76 -5.52
CA GLU A 157 21.09 4.96 -5.21
C GLU A 157 21.06 6.02 -6.32
N PRO A 158 21.15 5.69 -7.62
CA PRO A 158 21.08 6.71 -8.67
C PRO A 158 19.74 7.43 -8.73
N ILE A 159 18.66 6.80 -8.25
CA ILE A 159 17.30 7.31 -8.33
C ILE A 159 16.94 8.10 -7.06
N THR A 160 17.35 7.57 -5.90
CA THR A 160 16.91 8.05 -4.58
C THR A 160 17.98 8.85 -3.85
N GLY A 161 19.23 8.76 -4.28
CA GLY A 161 20.39 9.34 -3.58
C GLY A 161 20.81 8.55 -2.33
N HIS A 162 20.28 7.34 -2.12
CA HIS A 162 20.68 6.48 -1.01
C HIS A 162 20.71 5.00 -1.43
N SER A 163 21.63 4.22 -0.86
CA SER A 163 21.60 2.77 -0.94
C SER A 163 21.33 2.15 0.43
N THR A 164 20.51 1.09 0.42
CA THR A 164 20.32 0.21 1.58
C THR A 164 20.92 -1.13 1.24
N GLN A 165 21.98 -1.56 1.92
CA GLN A 165 22.48 -2.92 1.71
C GLN A 165 21.45 -3.95 2.19
N ILE A 166 21.50 -5.19 1.68
CA ILE A 166 20.72 -6.28 2.28
C ILE A 166 21.10 -6.42 3.77
N ASN A 167 20.11 -6.54 4.65
CA ASN A 167 20.38 -6.65 6.08
C ASN A 167 20.96 -8.02 6.42
N ILE A 168 21.91 -8.06 7.34
CA ILE A 168 22.48 -9.29 7.89
C ILE A 168 21.81 -9.54 9.25
N TYR A 169 21.10 -10.65 9.38
CA TYR A 169 20.39 -11.02 10.62
C TYR A 169 21.35 -11.62 11.67
N GLY A 170 22.43 -12.25 11.21
CA GLY A 170 23.46 -12.84 12.05
C GLY A 170 24.44 -13.67 11.23
N ALA A 171 25.34 -14.38 11.91
CA ALA A 171 26.23 -15.34 11.29
C ALA A 171 26.10 -16.70 11.98
N VAL A 172 25.96 -17.77 11.21
CA VAL A 172 25.93 -19.15 11.72
C VAL A 172 27.09 -19.90 11.06
N GLY A 173 28.00 -20.45 11.88
CA GLY A 173 29.17 -21.18 11.36
C GLY A 173 30.08 -20.36 10.44
N GLY A 174 30.23 -19.05 10.69
CA GLY A 174 31.05 -18.16 9.85
C GLY A 174 30.41 -17.71 8.54
N SER A 175 29.17 -18.14 8.25
CA SER A 175 28.40 -17.71 7.09
C SER A 175 27.32 -16.70 7.46
N ASN A 176 27.20 -15.62 6.68
CA ASN A 176 26.20 -14.58 6.89
C ASN A 176 24.79 -15.11 6.60
N VAL A 177 23.85 -14.85 7.52
CA VAL A 177 22.42 -15.08 7.33
C VAL A 177 21.79 -13.76 6.88
N TYR A 178 21.35 -13.71 5.64
CA TYR A 178 20.75 -12.52 5.04
C TYR A 178 19.25 -12.45 5.30
N ARG A 179 18.75 -11.25 5.55
CA ARG A 179 17.33 -10.95 5.61
C ARG A 179 16.89 -10.43 4.24
N ILE A 180 15.95 -11.15 3.61
CA ILE A 180 15.43 -10.80 2.29
C ILE A 180 14.38 -9.70 2.47
N ASP A 181 14.82 -8.46 2.34
CA ASP A 181 13.96 -7.27 2.49
C ASP A 181 13.35 -6.80 1.17
N GLY A 182 13.93 -7.15 0.03
CA GLY A 182 13.46 -6.67 -1.28
C GLY A 182 13.43 -5.14 -1.34
N LEU A 183 12.34 -4.59 -1.87
CA LEU A 183 12.01 -3.16 -1.84
C LEU A 183 11.22 -2.74 -0.59
N THR A 184 11.00 -3.63 0.39
CA THR A 184 10.27 -3.35 1.64
C THR A 184 11.11 -3.67 2.88
N PRO A 185 11.89 -2.71 3.40
CA PRO A 185 12.74 -2.94 4.57
C PRO A 185 11.95 -3.32 5.82
N ASP A 186 10.73 -2.80 5.99
CA ASP A 186 9.87 -3.10 7.12
C ASP A 186 8.71 -4.06 6.74
N PRO A 187 8.74 -5.33 7.16
CA PRO A 187 7.67 -6.29 6.88
C PRO A 187 6.34 -5.89 7.52
N ASN A 188 6.34 -5.07 8.59
CA ASN A 188 5.11 -4.53 9.16
C ASN A 188 4.43 -3.55 8.21
N HIS A 189 5.22 -2.79 7.45
CA HIS A 189 4.73 -1.89 6.41
C HIS A 189 4.01 -2.68 5.31
N LEU A 190 4.59 -3.80 4.86
CA LEU A 190 3.96 -4.70 3.88
C LEU A 190 2.65 -5.31 4.41
N GLY A 191 2.63 -5.75 5.68
CA GLY A 191 1.45 -6.33 6.33
C GLY A 191 0.29 -5.33 6.45
N ILE A 192 0.58 -4.10 6.92
CA ILE A 192 -0.41 -3.02 7.00
C ILE A 192 -0.91 -2.63 5.61
N GLN A 193 -0.01 -2.62 4.61
CA GLN A 193 -0.38 -2.33 3.24
C GLN A 193 -1.19 -3.43 2.56
N LEU A 194 -1.07 -4.70 2.98
CA LEU A 194 -1.89 -5.82 2.50
C LEU A 194 -3.28 -5.85 3.14
N VAL A 195 -3.42 -5.34 4.36
CA VAL A 195 -4.72 -5.18 5.03
C VAL A 195 -5.65 -4.25 4.24
N VAL A 196 -5.10 -3.21 3.59
CA VAL A 196 -5.90 -2.26 2.80
C VAL A 196 -6.60 -2.93 1.59
N PRO A 197 -5.91 -3.66 0.70
CA PRO A 197 -6.52 -4.52 -0.30
C PRO A 197 -7.52 -5.50 0.31
N LEU A 198 -7.19 -6.22 1.39
CA LEU A 198 -8.12 -7.17 2.03
C LEU A 198 -9.42 -6.49 2.48
N LEU A 199 -9.34 -5.29 3.06
CA LEU A 199 -10.49 -4.48 3.46
C LEU A 199 -11.26 -3.86 2.27
N VAL A 200 -10.60 -3.68 1.12
CA VAL A 200 -11.25 -3.26 -0.15
C VAL A 200 -11.91 -4.46 -0.85
N LEU A 201 -11.30 -5.65 -0.76
CA LEU A 201 -11.79 -6.92 -1.32
C LEU A 201 -12.98 -7.48 -0.53
N GLY A 202 -13.00 -7.31 0.79
CA GLY A 202 -14.04 -7.83 1.69
C GLY A 202 -15.48 -7.37 1.34
N PRO A 203 -15.75 -6.06 1.20
CA PRO A 203 -17.07 -5.56 0.82
C PRO A 203 -17.54 -6.01 -0.57
N LEU A 204 -16.60 -6.35 -1.47
CA LEU A 204 -16.87 -6.81 -2.82
C LEU A 204 -17.16 -8.31 -2.87
N TYR A 205 -16.41 -9.13 -2.11
CA TYR A 205 -16.73 -10.55 -1.90
C TYR A 205 -18.12 -10.74 -1.29
N LEU A 206 -18.50 -9.87 -0.35
CA LEU A 206 -19.82 -9.90 0.29
C LEU A 206 -20.95 -9.40 -0.62
N ARG A 207 -20.64 -8.70 -1.72
CA ARG A 207 -21.63 -8.22 -2.71
C ARG A 207 -21.79 -9.12 -3.93
N LEU A 208 -20.97 -10.17 -4.08
CA LEU A 208 -21.17 -11.17 -5.13
C LEU A 208 -22.43 -12.00 -4.82
N GLU A 209 -23.41 -11.98 -5.73
CA GLU A 209 -24.62 -12.80 -5.63
C GLU A 209 -24.28 -14.29 -5.40
N ARG A 210 -25.10 -14.98 -4.58
CA ARG A 210 -24.86 -16.37 -4.13
C ARG A 210 -24.55 -17.35 -5.28
N LYS A 211 -24.99 -17.06 -6.52
CA LYS A 211 -24.84 -17.90 -7.73
C LYS A 211 -23.82 -17.38 -8.77
N HIS A 212 -22.99 -16.38 -8.45
CA HIS A 212 -22.06 -15.81 -9.44
C HIS A 212 -20.91 -16.77 -9.80
N ARG A 213 -20.67 -16.97 -11.10
CA ARG A 213 -19.68 -17.94 -11.64
C ARG A 213 -18.24 -17.72 -11.17
N LEU A 214 -17.90 -16.51 -10.71
CA LEU A 214 -16.56 -16.18 -10.19
C LEU A 214 -16.33 -16.58 -8.72
N ARG A 215 -17.36 -17.04 -8.01
CA ARG A 215 -17.23 -17.45 -6.60
C ARG A 215 -16.38 -18.71 -6.39
N VAL A 216 -16.22 -19.52 -7.43
CA VAL A 216 -15.48 -20.80 -7.43
C VAL A 216 -14.01 -20.67 -7.88
N PRO A 217 -13.62 -19.75 -8.79
CA PRO A 217 -12.20 -19.51 -9.11
C PRO A 217 -11.47 -18.54 -8.17
N LEU A 218 -12.15 -17.68 -7.40
CA LEU A 218 -11.51 -16.74 -6.45
C LEU A 218 -10.53 -17.41 -5.44
N PRO A 219 -10.81 -18.62 -4.90
CA PRO A 219 -9.90 -19.32 -4.01
C PRO A 219 -8.66 -19.92 -4.70
N ARG A 220 -8.62 -19.98 -6.04
CA ARG A 220 -7.53 -20.63 -6.80
C ARG A 220 -6.46 -19.66 -7.29
N PHE A 221 -6.65 -18.35 -7.09
CA PHE A 221 -5.60 -17.38 -7.36
C PHE A 221 -4.52 -17.44 -6.28
N PRO A 222 -3.22 -17.34 -6.60
CA PRO A 222 -2.14 -17.41 -5.61
C PRO A 222 -2.14 -16.29 -4.56
N GLY A 223 -3.06 -15.31 -4.64
CA GLY A 223 -3.36 -14.37 -3.56
C GLY A 223 -4.38 -14.85 -2.52
N ALA A 224 -4.95 -16.06 -2.68
CA ALA A 224 -6.01 -16.59 -1.80
C ALA A 224 -5.50 -17.23 -0.50
N VAL A 225 -4.19 -17.37 -0.32
CA VAL A 225 -3.62 -17.79 0.99
C VAL A 225 -3.99 -16.79 2.09
N CYS A 226 -4.19 -15.51 1.75
CA CYS A 226 -4.70 -14.50 2.69
C CYS A 226 -6.23 -14.59 2.93
N LEU A 227 -7.00 -15.24 2.06
CA LEU A 227 -8.46 -15.34 2.17
C LEU A 227 -8.93 -16.55 3.00
N ASP A 228 -8.19 -17.66 3.01
CA ASP A 228 -8.52 -18.80 3.87
C ASP A 228 -8.22 -18.53 5.34
N LEU A 229 -7.22 -17.71 5.66
CA LEU A 229 -6.98 -17.22 7.04
C LEU A 229 -8.13 -16.37 7.58
N ALA A 230 -8.78 -15.57 6.72
CA ALA A 230 -9.93 -14.77 7.12
C ALA A 230 -11.21 -15.60 7.37
N ARG A 231 -11.30 -16.81 6.78
CA ARG A 231 -12.39 -17.77 7.07
C ARG A 231 -12.15 -18.52 8.38
N ALA A 232 -10.90 -18.82 8.71
CA ALA A 232 -10.56 -19.53 9.94
C ALA A 232 -10.74 -18.68 11.21
N PHE A 233 -10.59 -17.35 11.11
CA PHE A 233 -10.67 -16.45 12.27
C PHE A 233 -12.08 -15.99 12.67
N TRP A 234 -13.12 -16.28 11.87
CA TRP A 234 -14.48 -15.75 12.11
C TRP A 234 -15.58 -16.82 12.21
N CYS A 235 -15.19 -18.10 12.34
CA CYS A 235 -16.09 -19.20 12.69
C CYS A 235 -16.06 -19.58 14.18
N CYS A 236 -15.55 -18.71 15.04
CA CYS A 236 -15.81 -18.72 16.49
C CYS A 236 -16.46 -17.39 16.89
#